data_AF-A0A9P1JUS2-F1
#
_entry.id   AF-A0A9P1JUS2-F1
#
_cell.length_a   1.000
_cell.length_b   1.000
_cell.length_c   1.000
_cell.angle_alpha   90.00
_cell.angle_beta   90.00
_cell.angle_gamma   90.00
#
_symmetry.space_group_name_H-M   'P 1'
#
loop_
_entity.id
_entity.type
_entity.pdbx_description
1 polymer ?
#
loop_
_entity_poly.entity_id
_entity_poly.type
_entity_poly.pdbx_seq_one_letter_code
_entity_poly.pdbx_strand_id
1 'polypeptide(L)'
;MPVHLLGHHLYEYSKGVRPMVMMTLSTRDADTVTRKLAERFVDYHVQTVTEAKVNVFFGNPACVAMVRSVVRKPLNQLTPEEDFILGTLLGYDREQQCRRFLAMAHAGREGAGREGAGREGAGRDGAGRDGAGRDGAGRDGAVS
;
A
#
# COMPACT_ATOMS: atom_id res chain seq x y z
N MET A 1 -0.78 -15.16 -29.09
CA MET A 1 -1.14 -15.73 -27.77
C MET A 1 -2.13 -14.88 -26.93
N PRO A 2 -2.20 -13.53 -26.99
CA PRO A 2 -3.14 -12.76 -26.14
C PRO A 2 -4.63 -12.91 -26.51
N VAL A 3 -4.91 -13.26 -27.77
CA VAL A 3 -6.26 -13.22 -28.34
C VAL A 3 -7.19 -14.32 -27.81
N HIS A 4 -6.63 -15.49 -27.42
CA HIS A 4 -7.42 -16.56 -26.81
C HIS A 4 -7.84 -16.22 -25.37
N LEU A 5 -6.99 -15.50 -24.63
CA LEU A 5 -7.29 -15.07 -23.27
C LEU A 5 -8.41 -14.00 -23.24
N LEU A 6 -8.46 -13.15 -24.27
CA LEU A 6 -9.54 -12.17 -24.44
C LEU A 6 -10.92 -12.86 -24.50
N GLY A 7 -11.05 -13.96 -25.23
CA GLY A 7 -12.31 -14.71 -25.34
C GLY A 7 -12.82 -15.23 -24.00
N HIS A 8 -11.92 -15.78 -23.18
CA HIS A 8 -12.24 -16.24 -21.83
C HIS A 8 -12.72 -15.08 -20.94
N HIS A 9 -12.03 -13.94 -21.00
CA HIS A 9 -12.38 -12.78 -20.20
C HIS A 9 -13.69 -12.10 -20.62
N LEU A 10 -14.00 -12.07 -21.93
CA LEU A 10 -15.31 -11.63 -22.41
C LEU A 10 -16.42 -12.59 -21.99
N TYR A 11 -16.15 -13.90 -21.96
CA TYR A 11 -17.11 -14.88 -21.45
C TYR A 11 -17.41 -14.65 -19.96
N GLU A 12 -16.39 -14.53 -19.11
CA GLU A 12 -16.54 -14.23 -17.67
C GLU A 12 -17.33 -12.93 -17.44
N TYR A 13 -17.00 -11.88 -18.19
CA TYR A 13 -17.73 -10.61 -18.15
C TYR A 13 -19.20 -10.79 -18.56
N SER A 14 -19.47 -11.49 -19.67
CA SER A 14 -20.84 -11.73 -20.14
C SER A 14 -21.68 -12.57 -19.17
N LYS A 15 -21.03 -13.40 -18.33
CA LYS A 15 -21.66 -14.19 -17.28
C LYS A 15 -21.79 -13.45 -15.95
N GLY A 16 -21.30 -12.21 -15.86
CA GLY A 16 -21.39 -11.37 -14.66
C GLY A 16 -20.45 -11.81 -13.53
N VAL A 17 -19.44 -12.63 -13.82
CA VAL A 17 -18.49 -13.15 -12.81
C VAL A 17 -17.64 -12.03 -12.23
N ARG A 18 -17.27 -11.06 -13.07
CA ARG A 18 -16.58 -9.83 -12.65
C ARG A 18 -17.05 -8.66 -13.51
N PRO A 19 -17.23 -7.47 -12.94
CA PRO A 19 -17.80 -6.34 -13.66
C PRO A 19 -16.78 -5.69 -14.61
N MET A 20 -15.48 -5.95 -14.44
CA MET A 20 -14.42 -5.38 -15.25
C MET A 20 -13.20 -6.31 -15.30
N VAL A 21 -12.44 -6.18 -16.39
CA VAL A 21 -11.21 -6.92 -16.68
C VAL A 21 -10.07 -5.94 -16.89
N MET A 22 -8.85 -6.32 -16.47
CA MET A 22 -7.61 -5.70 -16.92
C MET A 22 -6.78 -6.71 -17.71
N MET A 23 -6.32 -6.31 -18.89
CA MET A 23 -5.32 -7.05 -19.66
C MET A 23 -4.09 -6.18 -19.85
N THR A 24 -2.92 -6.75 -19.57
CA THR A 24 -1.64 -6.08 -19.83
C THR A 24 -1.06 -6.62 -21.13
N LEU A 25 -0.83 -5.73 -22.10
CA LEU A 25 -0.54 -6.08 -23.49
C LEU A 25 0.62 -5.23 -24.02
N SER A 26 1.20 -5.67 -25.14
CA SER A 26 2.03 -4.78 -25.95
C SER A 26 1.15 -3.69 -26.60
N THR A 27 1.73 -2.54 -26.94
CA THR A 27 1.01 -1.48 -27.69
C THR A 27 0.41 -2.02 -28.99
N ARG A 28 1.14 -2.86 -29.72
CA ARG A 28 0.67 -3.50 -30.97
C ARG A 28 -0.53 -4.43 -30.76
N ASP A 29 -0.52 -5.23 -29.70
CA ASP A 29 -1.62 -6.15 -29.40
C ASP A 29 -2.86 -5.39 -28.89
N ALA A 30 -2.66 -4.27 -28.20
CA ALA A 30 -3.74 -3.46 -27.67
C ALA A 30 -4.67 -2.91 -28.76
N ASP A 31 -4.13 -2.53 -29.93
CA ASP A 31 -4.93 -2.08 -31.08
C ASP A 31 -5.89 -3.17 -31.57
N THR A 32 -5.42 -4.42 -31.57
CA THR A 32 -6.26 -5.57 -31.97
C THR A 32 -7.35 -5.83 -30.94
N VAL A 33 -7.03 -5.72 -29.64
CA VAL A 33 -7.99 -5.94 -28.55
C VAL A 33 -9.04 -4.83 -28.50
N THR A 34 -8.63 -3.57 -28.56
CA THR A 34 -9.55 -2.42 -28.52
C THR A 34 -10.51 -2.40 -29.71
N ARG A 35 -10.05 -2.76 -30.92
CA ARG A 35 -10.92 -2.94 -32.09
C ARG A 35 -12.00 -3.99 -31.84
N LYS A 36 -11.61 -5.16 -31.30
CA LYS A 36 -12.56 -6.23 -30.97
C LYS A 36 -13.55 -5.87 -29.88
N LEU A 37 -13.14 -5.04 -28.92
CA LEU A 37 -14.03 -4.51 -27.88
C LEU A 37 -15.04 -3.51 -28.47
N ALA A 38 -14.58 -2.62 -29.34
CA ALA A 38 -15.42 -1.67 -30.05
C ALA A 38 -16.47 -2.35 -30.94
N GLU A 39 -16.09 -3.38 -31.70
CA GLU A 39 -17.01 -4.21 -32.51
C GLU A 39 -18.13 -4.87 -31.69
N ARG A 40 -17.88 -5.10 -30.40
CA ARG A 40 -18.81 -5.75 -29.47
C ARG A 40 -19.50 -4.75 -28.54
N PHE A 41 -19.32 -3.44 -28.76
CA PHE A 41 -19.85 -2.38 -27.93
C PHE A 41 -19.48 -2.52 -26.44
N VAL A 42 -18.28 -3.02 -26.14
CA VAL A 42 -17.76 -3.13 -24.78
C VAL A 42 -16.96 -1.87 -24.46
N ASP A 43 -17.34 -1.16 -23.39
CA ASP A 43 -16.60 0.04 -22.96
C ASP A 43 -15.21 -0.36 -22.44
N TYR A 44 -14.22 0.51 -22.69
CA TYR A 44 -12.83 0.25 -22.34
C TYR A 44 -12.02 1.52 -22.07
N HIS A 45 -10.93 1.36 -21.32
CA HIS A 45 -9.94 2.39 -21.07
C HIS A 45 -8.54 1.83 -21.26
N VAL A 46 -7.69 2.58 -21.98
CA VAL A 46 -6.29 2.22 -22.20
C VAL A 46 -5.43 3.14 -21.34
N GLN A 47 -4.59 2.53 -20.51
CA GLN A 47 -3.56 3.21 -19.73
C GLN A 47 -2.18 2.82 -20.29
N THR A 48 -1.42 3.80 -20.76
CA THR A 48 -0.02 3.58 -21.14
C THR A 48 0.83 3.35 -19.88
N VAL A 49 1.55 2.21 -19.84
CA VAL A 49 2.48 1.88 -18.75
C VAL A 49 3.90 2.26 -19.16
N THR A 50 4.30 1.88 -20.38
CA THR A 50 5.53 2.28 -21.06
C THR A 50 5.25 2.43 -22.56
N GLU A 51 6.24 2.87 -23.35
CA GLU A 51 6.12 2.92 -24.81
C GLU A 51 5.80 1.56 -25.45
N ALA A 52 6.19 0.46 -24.80
CA ALA A 52 5.99 -0.89 -25.29
C ALA A 52 4.79 -1.61 -24.67
N LYS A 53 4.23 -1.10 -23.56
CA LYS A 53 3.31 -1.84 -22.70
C LYS A 53 2.15 -0.98 -22.23
N VAL A 54 0.93 -1.51 -22.32
CA VAL A 54 -0.29 -0.84 -21.89
C VAL A 54 -1.16 -1.76 -21.05
N ASN A 55 -1.98 -1.18 -20.19
CA ASN A 55 -3.11 -1.85 -19.56
C ASN A 55 -4.39 -1.48 -20.29
N VAL A 56 -5.16 -2.47 -20.72
CA VAL A 56 -6.50 -2.30 -21.29
C VAL A 56 -7.51 -2.78 -20.26
N PHE A 57 -8.29 -1.85 -19.74
CA PHE A 57 -9.42 -2.10 -18.86
C PHE A 57 -10.69 -2.15 -19.68
N PHE A 58 -11.57 -3.14 -19.47
CA PHE A 58 -12.83 -3.22 -20.22
C PHE A 58 -13.91 -3.95 -19.44
N GLY A 59 -15.17 -3.64 -19.73
CA GLY A 59 -16.32 -4.27 -19.08
C GLY A 59 -17.47 -3.29 -18.87
N ASN A 60 -18.01 -3.28 -17.65
CA ASN A 60 -19.16 -2.46 -17.30
C ASN A 60 -18.83 -0.95 -17.44
N PRO A 61 -19.65 -0.15 -18.13
CA PRO A 61 -19.35 1.26 -18.39
C PRO A 61 -19.12 2.10 -17.13
N ALA A 62 -19.87 1.86 -16.05
CA ALA A 62 -19.67 2.59 -14.79
C ALA A 62 -18.34 2.23 -14.13
N CYS A 63 -17.92 0.96 -14.21
CA CYS A 63 -16.63 0.50 -13.70
C CYS A 63 -15.47 1.08 -14.53
N VAL A 64 -15.60 1.09 -15.85
CA VAL A 64 -14.61 1.68 -16.75
C VAL A 64 -14.49 3.19 -16.52
N ALA A 65 -15.61 3.90 -16.34
CA ALA A 65 -15.62 5.32 -15.97
C ALA A 65 -14.92 5.56 -14.63
N MET A 66 -15.13 4.70 -13.64
CA MET A 66 -14.45 4.79 -12.34
C MET A 66 -12.94 4.61 -12.51
N VAL A 67 -12.49 3.59 -13.26
CA VAL A 67 -11.06 3.38 -13.53
C VAL A 67 -10.42 4.58 -14.24
N ARG A 68 -11.10 5.18 -15.24
CA ARG A 68 -10.61 6.41 -15.88
C ARG A 68 -10.35 7.54 -14.88
N SER A 69 -11.11 7.58 -13.79
CA SER A 69 -10.95 8.59 -12.74
C SER A 69 -9.86 8.25 -11.72
N VAL A 70 -9.69 6.96 -11.38
CA VAL A 70 -8.77 6.49 -10.33
C VAL A 70 -7.36 6.30 -10.88
N VAL A 71 -7.25 5.72 -12.07
CA VAL A 71 -5.98 5.27 -12.64
C VAL A 71 -5.34 6.40 -13.46
N ARG A 72 -4.94 7.47 -12.77
CA ARG A 72 -4.27 8.65 -13.36
C ARG A 72 -2.75 8.62 -13.26
N LYS A 73 -2.20 7.60 -12.60
CA LYS A 73 -0.78 7.40 -12.32
C LYS A 73 -0.44 5.90 -12.44
N PRO A 74 0.84 5.54 -12.53
CA PRO A 74 1.27 4.14 -12.52
C PRO A 74 0.62 3.34 -11.38
N LEU A 75 0.23 2.10 -11.64
CA LEU A 75 -0.52 1.27 -10.67
C LEU A 75 0.24 1.03 -9.35
N ASN A 76 1.57 1.07 -9.38
CA ASN A 76 2.42 0.94 -8.19
C ASN A 76 2.49 2.23 -7.34
N GLN A 77 1.85 3.31 -7.78
CA GLN A 77 1.78 4.60 -7.08
C GLN A 77 0.35 4.95 -6.65
N LEU A 78 -0.57 3.99 -6.73
CA LEU A 78 -1.92 4.17 -6.20
C LEU A 78 -1.86 4.28 -4.67
N THR A 79 -2.68 5.17 -4.12
CA THR A 79 -2.98 5.22 -2.69
C THR A 79 -3.70 3.95 -2.25
N PRO A 80 -3.68 3.61 -0.95
CA PRO A 80 -4.44 2.47 -0.44
C PRO A 80 -5.90 2.48 -0.88
N GLU A 81 -6.55 3.65 -0.87
CA GLU A 81 -7.94 3.85 -1.28
C GLU A 81 -8.15 3.59 -2.77
N GLU A 82 -7.29 4.15 -3.62
CA GLU A 82 -7.36 3.95 -5.08
C GLU A 82 -7.13 2.48 -5.46
N ASP A 83 -6.18 1.81 -4.80
CA ASP A 83 -5.89 0.38 -5.00
C ASP A 83 -7.05 -0.51 -4.53
N PHE A 84 -7.69 -0.17 -3.39
CA PHE A 84 -8.87 -0.88 -2.90
C PHE A 84 -10.06 -0.77 -3.87
N ILE A 85 -10.29 0.43 -4.41
CA ILE A 85 -11.33 0.66 -5.43
C ILE A 85 -11.03 -0.18 -6.66
N LEU A 86 -9.79 -0.10 -7.19
CA LEU A 86 -9.39 -0.87 -8.36
C LEU A 86 -9.54 -2.38 -8.13
N GLY A 87 -9.13 -2.86 -6.96
CA GLY A 87 -9.23 -4.26 -6.59
C GLY A 87 -10.67 -4.76 -6.53
N THR A 88 -11.56 -3.97 -5.95
CA THR A 88 -13.00 -4.27 -5.90
C THR A 88 -13.61 -4.34 -7.31
N LEU A 89 -13.27 -3.40 -8.19
CA LEU A 89 -13.77 -3.38 -9.57
C LEU A 89 -13.27 -4.58 -10.40
N LEU A 90 -12.07 -5.09 -10.10
CA LEU A 90 -11.52 -6.31 -10.72
C LEU A 90 -12.10 -7.61 -10.15
N GLY A 91 -12.93 -7.52 -9.11
CA GLY A 91 -13.60 -8.67 -8.50
C GLY A 91 -12.73 -9.44 -7.49
N TYR A 92 -11.70 -8.81 -6.92
CA TYR A 92 -10.96 -9.42 -5.80
C TYR A 92 -11.85 -9.57 -4.56
N ASP A 93 -11.54 -10.57 -3.75
CA ASP A 93 -12.23 -10.82 -2.49
C ASP A 93 -12.13 -9.62 -1.53
N ARG A 94 -13.23 -9.34 -0.83
CA ARG A 94 -13.35 -8.18 0.06
C ARG A 94 -12.43 -8.29 1.26
N GLU A 95 -12.32 -9.47 1.88
CA GLU A 95 -11.47 -9.66 3.04
C GLU A 95 -10.00 -9.50 2.67
N GLN A 96 -9.60 -10.05 1.52
CA GLN A 96 -8.26 -9.86 0.97
C GLN A 96 -7.95 -8.37 0.71
N GLN A 97 -8.88 -7.64 0.12
CA GLN A 97 -8.73 -6.20 -0.11
C GLN A 97 -8.63 -5.41 1.20
N CYS A 98 -9.42 -5.75 2.22
CA CYS A 98 -9.31 -5.14 3.55
C CYS A 98 -7.94 -5.37 4.17
N ARG A 99 -7.43 -6.61 4.13
CA ARG A 99 -6.09 -6.93 4.66
C ARG A 99 -4.99 -6.17 3.92
N ARG A 100 -5.07 -6.10 2.60
CA ARG A 100 -4.12 -5.38 1.75
C ARG A 100 -4.15 -3.87 2.02
N PHE A 101 -5.34 -3.28 2.16
CA PHE A 101 -5.52 -1.87 2.50
C PHE A 101 -4.85 -1.53 3.83
N LEU A 102 -5.15 -2.29 4.89
CA LEU A 102 -4.56 -2.08 6.22
C LEU A 102 -3.04 -2.20 6.19
N ALA A 103 -2.50 -3.18 5.47
CA ALA A 103 -1.05 -3.33 5.31
C ALA A 103 -0.40 -2.09 4.67
N MET A 104 -0.98 -1.54 3.61
CA MET A 104 -0.44 -0.36 2.93
C MET A 104 -0.58 0.91 3.79
N ALA A 105 -1.73 1.09 4.44
CA ALA A 105 -1.98 2.25 5.31
C ALA A 105 -1.05 2.27 6.53
N HIS A 106 -0.69 1.11 7.06
CA HIS A 106 0.21 0.98 8.20
C HIS A 106 1.68 1.13 7.79
N ALA A 107 2.08 0.63 6.63
CA ALA A 107 3.44 0.82 6.09
C ALA A 107 3.78 2.31 5.90
N GLY A 108 2.80 3.15 5.52
CA GLY A 108 2.97 4.60 5.43
C GLY A 108 3.18 5.31 6.78
N ARG A 109 2.78 4.69 7.90
CA ARG A 109 2.96 5.26 9.26
C ARG A 109 4.31 4.91 9.88
N GLU A 110 4.87 3.75 9.57
CA GLU A 110 6.16 3.31 10.13
C GLU A 110 7.36 4.11 9.58
N GLY A 111 7.22 4.72 8.39
CA GLY A 111 8.25 5.60 7.81
C GLY A 111 8.29 7.04 8.38
N ALA A 112 7.27 7.47 9.13
CA ALA A 112 7.12 8.87 9.58
C ALA A 112 7.51 9.09 11.06
N GLY A 113 8.04 8.08 11.76
CA GLY A 113 8.08 8.09 13.22
C GLY A 113 9.36 7.54 13.86
N ARG A 114 10.56 7.90 13.37
CA ARG A 114 11.81 7.74 14.15
C ARG A 114 12.87 8.80 13.78
N GLU A 115 12.57 10.07 14.02
CA GLU A 115 13.62 11.07 14.23
C GLU A 115 13.52 11.63 15.65
N GLY A 116 14.52 11.28 16.47
CA GLY A 116 15.05 12.14 17.53
C GLY A 116 14.19 12.38 18.78
N ALA A 117 14.20 11.44 19.72
CA ALA A 117 14.18 11.79 21.14
C ALA A 117 15.36 11.11 21.82
N GLY A 118 16.56 11.62 21.53
CA GLY A 118 17.76 11.31 22.31
C GLY A 118 17.51 11.75 23.75
N ARG A 119 17.29 10.80 24.64
CA ARG A 119 17.37 11.05 26.08
C ARG A 119 18.86 11.19 26.40
N GLU A 120 19.36 12.43 26.46
CA GLU A 120 20.65 12.71 27.07
C GLU A 120 20.59 12.27 28.54
N GLY A 121 21.32 11.20 28.85
CA GLY A 121 21.48 10.71 30.21
C GLY A 121 22.29 11.71 31.02
N ALA A 122 21.71 12.22 32.11
CA ALA A 122 22.46 12.95 33.11
C ALA A 122 23.50 12.01 33.76
N GLY A 123 24.76 12.18 33.39
CA GLY A 123 25.90 11.55 34.06
C GLY A 123 25.93 11.96 35.53
N ARG A 124 25.89 10.97 36.42
CA ARG A 124 26.21 11.18 37.84
C ARG A 124 27.73 11.08 37.98
N ASP A 125 28.40 12.22 37.94
CA ASP A 125 29.80 12.29 38.34
C ASP A 125 29.87 12.22 39.87
N GLY A 126 30.39 11.09 40.35
CA GLY A 126 30.73 10.89 41.74
C GLY A 126 31.97 11.69 42.10
N ALA A 127 31.84 12.58 43.09
CA ALA A 127 32.97 13.15 43.81
C ALA A 127 33.10 12.41 45.15
N GLY A 128 34.12 11.56 45.25
CA GLY A 128 34.62 11.03 46.51
C GLY A 128 35.88 11.79 46.95
N ARG A 129 36.18 11.64 48.26
CA ARG A 129 37.44 11.93 48.99
C ARG A 129 37.61 13.36 49.50
N ASP A 130 38.20 13.66 50.66
CA ASP A 130 38.68 12.95 51.86
C ASP A 130 38.71 14.06 52.96
N GLY A 131 38.25 13.86 54.19
CA GLY A 131 39.07 13.41 55.32
C GLY A 131 39.34 14.55 56.33
N ALA A 132 39.17 14.27 57.64
CA ALA A 132 39.97 14.78 58.78
C ALA A 132 39.21 14.55 60.10
N GLY A 133 39.72 13.63 60.92
CA GLY A 133 39.25 13.43 62.30
C GLY A 133 39.78 14.49 63.27
N ARG A 134 39.18 14.54 64.46
CA ARG A 134 39.82 14.82 65.76
C ARG A 134 38.85 14.55 66.92
N ASP A 135 39.14 13.47 67.62
CA ASP A 135 39.19 13.27 69.08
C ASP A 135 38.24 14.02 70.03
N GLY A 136 37.45 13.24 70.77
CA GLY A 136 37.61 13.16 72.23
C GLY A 136 36.49 13.71 73.12
N ALA A 137 35.93 12.83 73.98
CA ALA A 137 35.84 12.96 75.46
C ALA A 137 34.52 12.45 76.11
N GLY A 138 34.66 11.43 76.98
CA GLY A 138 33.89 11.18 78.22
C GLY A 138 32.60 10.33 78.09
N ARG A 139 32.48 9.12 78.67
CA ARG A 139 32.24 8.76 80.10
C ARG A 139 30.89 9.31 80.61
N ASP A 140 29.95 8.58 81.23
CA ASP A 140 29.94 7.35 82.05
C ASP A 140 28.49 6.80 82.20
N GLY A 141 28.36 5.55 82.68
CA GLY A 141 27.19 5.01 83.41
C GLY A 141 26.25 4.12 82.58
N ALA A 142 26.18 2.78 82.75
CA ALA A 142 25.64 2.04 83.91
C ALA A 142 24.42 2.77 84.50
N VAL A 143 23.22 2.18 84.59
CA VAL A 143 22.89 1.11 85.56
C VAL A 143 21.68 0.29 85.07
N SER A 144 21.75 -1.01 85.38
CA SER A 144 20.75 -2.07 85.61
C SER A 144 19.34 -2.00 85.03
#